data_AF-A0A166ETL1-F1
#
_entry.id   AF-A0A166ETL1-F1
#
_cell.length_a   1.000
_cell.length_b   1.000
_cell.length_c   1.000
_cell.angle_alpha   90.00
_cell.angle_beta   90.00
_cell.angle_gamma   90.00
#
_symmetry.space_group_name_H-M   'P 1'
#
loop_
_entity.id
_entity.type
_entity.pdbx_description
1 polymer ?
#
loop_
_entity_poly.entity_id
_entity_poly.type
_entity_poly.pdbx_seq_one_letter_code
_entity_poly.pdbx_strand_id
1 'polypeptide(L)'
;MNETLEETNTMFALRAMAAQAVRAGISAFGPEKWPRDSRAYWTKGQNVFAHRLRTDPAGQLRHVRGLWKTSGRGRIAVESELFRCMDVLGERFVNPQEYCIQRRLACWVQEEIGFNFWEACVETEFLGFLVEIVTDSEFAIQRREWMEYTLQCFTGVLSVWCQDVAPQAQRLSSRTPSYSKPMPKAQTKAFLARLESVCESFYSVRETLRTGPDSYPPRLIKEKELDYRMYLLEVFAYGATFLLRSKLHIKQSSAGKILPYLGMYAWTRQTVDSANFIAGILGDMWDAAGALEIFVAFDSDGIHVPDMMLEIGFEPILEHINTGVKGPQPGIHPIGGRLFQFLYLAKLMLNNDNLLPKAWSSYCKFPLLLNVSDAYRYDVKCRMSERKDIMDEFGTWIACFLHLALSLKALLNHEIQPGWVRANDIWFMYARGFKLSFSVMQRNPLFRGLDPAFTKYFVMTVESLFIGICNCKLGRPGGLPASLVNDLKSDASKAQWNSILLQIRDAHSYGNLYPEYQLIEQWWTQFGTELGFSEGAAESHRDKTRFCASPPCSFHTNPSPEPLRVCTGCRQIYYCSQSCQKLDWKAGHRTSCRELASKGSQQR
;
A
#
# COMPACT_ATOMS: atom_id res chain seq x y z
N MET A 1 15.56 -24.18 -29.96
CA MET A 1 16.24 -24.56 -28.71
C MET A 1 15.81 -25.98 -28.41
N ASN A 2 16.69 -26.95 -28.62
CA ASN A 2 16.41 -28.35 -28.30
C ASN A 2 16.73 -28.52 -26.81
N GLU A 3 15.69 -28.56 -25.97
CA GLU A 3 15.86 -29.07 -24.60
C GLU A 3 16.46 -30.47 -24.68
N THR A 4 17.50 -30.69 -23.89
CA THR A 4 18.21 -31.97 -23.92
C THR A 4 17.34 -33.05 -23.28
N LEU A 5 17.40 -34.27 -23.80
CA LEU A 5 16.65 -35.42 -23.27
C LEU A 5 16.89 -35.62 -21.76
N GLU A 6 18.05 -35.18 -21.27
CA GLU A 6 18.46 -35.19 -19.87
C GLU A 6 17.66 -34.20 -19.01
N GLU A 7 17.36 -33.00 -19.52
CA GLU A 7 16.48 -32.02 -18.86
C GLU A 7 15.03 -32.53 -18.80
N THR A 8 14.55 -33.17 -19.87
CA THR A 8 13.21 -33.77 -19.90
C THR A 8 13.08 -34.89 -18.87
N ASN A 9 14.08 -35.78 -18.78
CA ASN A 9 14.09 -36.89 -17.82
C ASN A 9 14.22 -36.41 -16.37
N THR A 10 15.02 -35.37 -16.13
CA THR A 10 15.16 -34.75 -14.80
C THR A 10 13.86 -34.10 -14.35
N MET A 11 13.16 -33.40 -15.25
CA MET A 11 11.84 -32.84 -14.99
C MET A 11 10.77 -33.92 -14.76
N PHE A 12 10.85 -35.06 -15.44
CA PHE A 12 9.94 -36.18 -15.22
C PHE A 12 10.16 -36.84 -13.85
N ALA A 13 11.42 -37.03 -13.45
CA ALA A 13 11.79 -37.56 -12.14
C ALA A 13 11.36 -36.61 -11.00
N LEU A 14 11.57 -35.30 -11.15
CA LEU A 14 11.11 -34.28 -10.19
C LEU A 14 9.58 -34.28 -10.05
N ARG A 15 8.84 -34.41 -11.16
CA ARG A 15 7.36 -34.52 -11.14
C ARG A 15 6.90 -35.81 -10.45
N ALA A 16 7.58 -36.94 -10.68
CA ALA A 16 7.26 -38.21 -10.02
C ALA A 16 7.53 -38.16 -8.52
N MET A 17 8.67 -37.60 -8.10
CA MET A 17 9.01 -37.40 -6.68
C MET A 17 8.05 -36.43 -5.99
N ALA A 18 7.67 -35.33 -6.64
CA ALA A 18 6.65 -34.42 -6.12
C ALA A 18 5.28 -35.11 -5.96
N ALA A 19 4.86 -35.90 -6.95
CA ALA A 19 3.61 -36.66 -6.88
C ALA A 19 3.64 -37.76 -5.80
N GLN A 20 4.80 -38.34 -5.51
CA GLN A 20 4.98 -39.33 -4.44
C GLN A 20 5.03 -38.67 -3.06
N ALA A 21 5.66 -37.50 -2.93
CA ALA A 21 5.65 -36.67 -1.72
C ALA A 21 4.24 -36.14 -1.41
N VAL A 22 3.47 -35.75 -2.42
CA VAL A 22 2.05 -35.38 -2.28
C VAL A 22 1.23 -36.58 -1.80
N ARG A 23 1.42 -37.78 -2.39
CA ARG A 23 0.73 -39.01 -1.95
C ARG A 23 1.10 -39.43 -0.51
N ALA A 24 2.38 -39.35 -0.16
CA ALA A 24 2.86 -39.63 1.20
C ALA A 24 2.37 -38.59 2.21
N GLY A 25 2.28 -37.32 1.80
CA GLY A 25 1.66 -36.25 2.57
C GLY A 25 0.17 -36.51 2.79
N ILE A 26 -0.59 -36.87 1.74
CA ILE A 26 -2.03 -37.16 1.80
C ILE A 26 -2.33 -38.29 2.83
N SER A 27 -1.47 -39.29 2.97
CA SER A 27 -1.62 -40.35 4.00
C SER A 27 -1.24 -39.94 5.42
N ALA A 28 -0.51 -38.83 5.60
CA ALA A 28 -0.10 -38.33 6.92
C ALA A 28 -1.14 -37.39 7.57
N PHE A 29 -2.17 -36.97 6.83
CA PHE A 29 -3.30 -36.24 7.39
C PHE A 29 -4.22 -37.22 8.11
N GLY A 30 -3.99 -37.40 9.42
CA GLY A 30 -4.94 -38.08 10.30
C GLY A 30 -6.34 -37.45 10.23
N PRO A 31 -7.39 -38.12 10.75
CA PRO A 31 -8.77 -37.65 10.68
C PRO A 31 -8.85 -36.19 11.14
N GLU A 32 -9.47 -35.34 10.30
CA GLU A 32 -9.70 -33.91 10.49
C GLU A 32 -9.71 -33.55 11.98
N LYS A 33 -8.65 -32.86 12.45
CA LYS A 33 -8.62 -32.31 13.81
C LYS A 33 -9.54 -31.09 13.87
N TRP A 34 -10.84 -31.32 13.78
CA TRP A 34 -11.79 -30.36 14.33
C TRP A 34 -11.39 -30.17 15.79
N PRO A 35 -11.22 -28.93 16.30
CA PRO A 35 -10.98 -28.72 17.72
C PRO A 35 -12.01 -29.53 18.52
N ARG A 36 -11.54 -30.59 19.18
CA ARG A 36 -12.41 -31.39 20.05
C ARG A 36 -12.89 -30.42 21.11
N ASP A 37 -14.20 -30.18 21.10
CA ASP A 37 -15.06 -29.87 22.22
C ASP A 37 -16.07 -28.78 21.86
N SER A 38 -17.29 -29.02 22.31
CA SER A 38 -18.36 -28.04 22.35
C SER A 38 -17.84 -26.68 22.74
N ARG A 39 -18.18 -25.63 21.99
CA ARG A 39 -17.87 -24.29 22.48
C ARG A 39 -18.73 -24.06 23.72
N ALA A 40 -18.11 -23.67 24.83
CA ALA A 40 -18.79 -23.50 26.11
C ALA A 40 -19.99 -22.54 26.02
N TYR A 41 -19.95 -21.60 25.06
CA TYR A 41 -21.01 -20.62 24.82
C TYR A 41 -22.05 -21.08 23.78
N TRP A 42 -21.83 -22.17 23.05
CA TRP A 42 -22.83 -22.73 22.13
C TRP A 42 -23.93 -23.42 22.91
N THR A 43 -25.17 -23.18 22.49
CA THR A 43 -26.32 -23.95 22.99
C THR A 43 -26.17 -25.44 22.67
N LYS A 44 -26.90 -26.29 23.39
CA LYS A 44 -26.97 -27.73 23.08
C LYS A 44 -27.33 -28.00 21.61
N GLY A 45 -28.28 -27.23 21.06
CA GLY A 45 -28.69 -27.35 19.66
C GLY A 45 -27.58 -27.03 18.66
N GLN A 46 -26.78 -26.01 18.94
CA GLN A 46 -25.63 -25.65 18.10
C GLN A 46 -24.53 -26.71 18.14
N ASN A 47 -24.23 -27.26 19.32
CA ASN A 47 -23.27 -28.35 19.45
C ASN A 47 -23.72 -29.60 18.69
N VAL A 48 -25.02 -29.93 18.74
CA VAL A 48 -25.60 -31.05 17.98
C VAL A 48 -25.52 -30.79 16.47
N PHE A 49 -25.87 -29.59 16.01
CA PHE A 49 -25.75 -29.24 14.59
C PHE A 49 -24.29 -29.26 14.12
N ALA A 50 -23.35 -28.69 14.87
CA ALA A 50 -21.92 -28.72 14.54
C ALA A 50 -21.37 -30.15 14.44
N HIS A 51 -21.82 -31.06 15.30
CA HIS A 51 -21.48 -32.47 15.20
C HIS A 51 -22.06 -33.11 13.93
N ARG A 52 -23.36 -32.91 13.64
CA ARG A 52 -23.98 -33.42 12.40
C ARG A 52 -23.33 -32.85 11.14
N LEU A 53 -22.91 -31.59 11.16
CA LEU A 53 -22.23 -30.90 10.06
C LEU A 53 -20.90 -31.56 9.71
N ARG A 54 -20.21 -32.17 10.68
CA ARG A 54 -18.98 -32.95 10.45
C ARG A 54 -19.25 -34.26 9.75
N THR A 55 -20.27 -34.96 10.23
CA THR A 55 -20.56 -36.33 9.81
C THR A 55 -21.27 -36.36 8.46
N ASP A 56 -22.12 -35.37 8.19
CA ASP A 56 -22.92 -35.24 6.97
C ASP A 56 -23.07 -33.76 6.58
N PRO A 57 -22.00 -33.13 6.05
CA PRO A 57 -22.04 -31.71 5.71
C PRO A 57 -23.09 -31.38 4.66
N ALA A 58 -23.24 -32.23 3.63
CA ALA A 58 -24.20 -32.00 2.54
C ALA A 58 -25.65 -32.08 3.03
N GLY A 59 -26.00 -33.09 3.83
CA GLY A 59 -27.34 -33.19 4.41
C GLY A 59 -27.65 -32.04 5.36
N GLN A 60 -26.69 -31.58 6.16
CA GLN A 60 -26.89 -30.43 7.03
C GLN A 60 -27.04 -29.10 6.26
N LEU A 61 -26.28 -28.87 5.18
CA LEU A 61 -26.47 -27.68 4.34
C LEU A 61 -27.85 -27.67 3.65
N ARG A 62 -28.33 -28.84 3.18
CA ARG A 62 -29.71 -28.98 2.66
C ARG A 62 -30.76 -28.72 3.74
N HIS A 63 -30.53 -29.20 4.96
CA HIS A 63 -31.40 -28.95 6.11
C HIS A 63 -31.55 -27.45 6.39
N VAL A 64 -30.43 -26.71 6.44
CA VAL A 64 -30.45 -25.25 6.64
C VAL A 64 -31.22 -24.53 5.53
N ARG A 65 -31.01 -24.91 4.26
CA ARG A 65 -31.80 -24.36 3.15
C ARG A 65 -33.29 -24.70 3.28
N GLY A 66 -33.62 -25.90 3.76
CA GLY A 66 -35.00 -26.31 4.05
C GLY A 66 -35.64 -25.42 5.12
N LEU A 67 -34.94 -25.20 6.23
CA LEU A 67 -35.36 -24.30 7.30
C LEU A 67 -35.63 -22.89 6.79
N TRP A 68 -34.76 -22.35 5.92
CA TRP A 68 -34.97 -21.04 5.28
C TRP A 68 -36.26 -21.01 4.45
N LYS A 69 -36.50 -22.01 3.59
CA LYS A 69 -37.72 -22.07 2.75
C LYS A 69 -39.00 -22.16 3.57
N THR A 70 -38.95 -22.79 4.75
CA THR A 70 -40.11 -22.90 5.66
C THR A 70 -40.24 -21.74 6.63
N SER A 71 -39.18 -20.94 6.80
CA SER A 71 -39.23 -19.74 7.62
C SER A 71 -40.14 -18.74 6.92
N GLY A 72 -41.18 -18.26 7.58
CA GLY A 72 -42.04 -17.23 7.02
C GLY A 72 -41.22 -15.99 6.63
N ARG A 73 -41.71 -15.22 5.65
CA ARG A 73 -41.11 -13.91 5.32
C ARG A 73 -41.23 -13.00 6.53
N GLY A 74 -40.09 -12.50 7.01
CA GLY A 74 -40.02 -11.60 8.17
C GLY A 74 -38.73 -11.74 8.96
N ARG A 75 -38.70 -11.15 10.15
CA ARG A 75 -37.53 -11.17 11.02
C ARG A 75 -37.29 -12.56 11.61
N ILE A 76 -36.11 -13.11 11.41
CA ILE A 76 -35.74 -14.43 11.92
C ILE A 76 -35.58 -14.36 13.44
N ALA A 77 -36.30 -15.23 14.16
CA ALA A 77 -36.18 -15.33 15.61
C ALA A 77 -34.80 -15.89 16.00
N VAL A 78 -34.16 -15.29 17.01
CA VAL A 78 -32.86 -15.76 17.55
C VAL A 78 -32.95 -17.20 18.05
N GLU A 79 -34.12 -17.58 18.56
CA GLU A 79 -34.38 -18.94 19.06
C GLU A 79 -34.77 -19.93 17.95
N SER A 80 -34.82 -19.50 16.69
CA SER A 80 -35.08 -20.41 15.58
C SER A 80 -33.88 -21.34 15.37
N GLU A 81 -34.17 -22.56 14.90
CA GLU A 81 -33.11 -23.49 14.52
C GLU A 81 -32.24 -22.92 13.40
N LEU A 82 -32.85 -22.21 12.44
CA LEU A 82 -32.16 -21.58 11.32
C LEU A 82 -31.09 -20.60 11.80
N PHE A 83 -31.43 -19.70 12.73
CA PHE A 83 -30.50 -18.71 13.28
C PHE A 83 -29.29 -19.39 13.94
N ARG A 84 -29.53 -20.41 14.76
CA ARG A 84 -28.48 -21.19 15.42
C ARG A 84 -27.60 -21.96 14.43
N CYS A 85 -28.17 -22.48 13.34
CA CYS A 85 -27.40 -23.19 12.31
C CYS A 85 -26.49 -22.23 11.53
N MET A 86 -27.00 -21.06 11.14
CA MET A 86 -26.20 -20.05 10.45
C MET A 86 -25.07 -19.52 11.31
N ASP A 87 -25.29 -19.36 12.61
CA ASP A 87 -24.24 -19.03 13.58
C ASP A 87 -23.10 -20.06 13.54
N VAL A 88 -23.43 -21.36 13.62
CA VAL A 88 -22.43 -22.44 13.53
C VAL A 88 -21.72 -22.47 12.17
N LEU A 89 -22.45 -22.19 11.08
CA LEU A 89 -21.87 -22.12 9.73
C LEU A 89 -20.90 -20.94 9.57
N GLY A 90 -21.27 -19.74 10.03
CA GLY A 90 -20.39 -18.58 10.00
C GLY A 90 -19.10 -18.84 10.78
N GLU A 91 -19.22 -19.40 11.99
CA GLU A 91 -18.11 -19.82 12.83
C GLU A 91 -17.32 -21.02 12.29
N ARG A 92 -17.79 -21.70 11.23
CA ARG A 92 -17.03 -22.76 10.53
C ARG A 92 -16.07 -22.17 9.49
N PHE A 93 -16.45 -21.06 8.87
CA PHE A 93 -15.62 -20.34 7.90
C PHE A 93 -14.57 -19.42 8.56
N VAL A 94 -14.59 -19.33 9.89
CA VAL A 94 -13.69 -18.50 10.69
C VAL A 94 -12.93 -19.44 11.62
N ASN A 95 -11.61 -19.33 11.68
CA ASN A 95 -10.78 -20.17 12.52
C ASN A 95 -11.10 -19.89 14.01
N PRO A 96 -11.63 -20.87 14.75
CA PRO A 96 -12.07 -20.66 16.11
C PRO A 96 -11.02 -20.99 17.16
N GLN A 97 -9.80 -21.37 16.79
CA GLN A 97 -8.74 -21.62 17.79
C GLN A 97 -8.05 -20.33 18.25
N GLU A 98 -8.30 -19.20 17.59
CA GLU A 98 -7.65 -17.91 17.86
C GLU A 98 -8.58 -16.89 18.52
N TYR A 99 -9.39 -17.33 19.50
CA TYR A 99 -10.35 -16.48 20.25
C TYR A 99 -9.72 -15.31 21.01
N CYS A 100 -8.41 -15.29 21.18
CA CYS A 100 -7.80 -14.32 22.07
C CYS A 100 -7.49 -12.99 21.35
N ILE A 101 -6.97 -13.00 20.12
CA ILE A 101 -6.50 -11.75 19.48
C ILE A 101 -6.62 -11.74 17.95
N GLN A 102 -6.75 -12.88 17.25
CA GLN A 102 -6.57 -12.96 15.79
C GLN A 102 -7.61 -13.89 15.14
N ARG A 103 -8.89 -13.53 15.07
CA ARG A 103 -9.88 -14.33 14.30
C ARG A 103 -9.45 -14.42 12.83
N ARG A 104 -8.74 -15.48 12.46
CA ARG A 104 -8.34 -15.75 11.09
C ARG A 104 -9.55 -16.21 10.29
N LEU A 105 -9.72 -15.73 9.06
CA LEU A 105 -10.56 -16.47 8.12
C LEU A 105 -9.94 -17.85 7.95
N ALA A 106 -10.77 -18.89 8.04
CA ALA A 106 -10.32 -20.24 7.76
C ALA A 106 -10.06 -20.31 6.25
N CYS A 107 -8.86 -19.96 5.83
CA CYS A 107 -8.55 -19.79 4.42
C CYS A 107 -7.98 -21.07 3.83
N TRP A 108 -7.45 -21.98 4.65
CA TRP A 108 -6.86 -23.22 4.16
C TRP A 108 -7.86 -24.38 4.22
N VAL A 109 -8.34 -24.83 3.07
CA VAL A 109 -9.29 -25.96 2.97
C VAL A 109 -8.75 -27.23 3.64
N GLN A 110 -7.45 -27.48 3.52
CA GLN A 110 -6.83 -28.70 4.01
C GLN A 110 -6.71 -28.76 5.54
N GLU A 111 -6.48 -27.63 6.20
CA GLU A 111 -6.16 -27.59 7.63
C GLU A 111 -7.32 -27.05 8.49
N GLU A 112 -8.18 -26.19 7.93
CA GLU A 112 -9.14 -25.42 8.71
C GLU A 112 -10.61 -25.72 8.34
N ILE A 113 -10.96 -25.63 7.05
CA ILE A 113 -12.36 -25.83 6.58
C ILE A 113 -12.72 -27.31 6.37
N GLY A 114 -11.77 -28.12 5.90
CA GLY A 114 -11.99 -29.53 5.55
C GLY A 114 -12.50 -29.72 4.13
N PHE A 115 -11.91 -30.67 3.39
CA PHE A 115 -12.29 -30.98 2.00
C PHE A 115 -13.76 -31.44 1.90
N ASN A 116 -14.21 -32.28 2.81
CA ASN A 116 -15.58 -32.82 2.80
C ASN A 116 -16.63 -31.71 2.91
N PHE A 117 -16.36 -30.70 3.74
CA PHE A 117 -17.26 -29.56 3.90
C PHE A 117 -17.25 -28.65 2.68
N TRP A 118 -16.07 -28.36 2.08
CA TRP A 118 -16.00 -27.60 0.84
C TRP A 118 -16.74 -28.30 -0.32
N GLU A 119 -16.51 -29.60 -0.50
CA GLU A 119 -17.21 -30.38 -1.54
C GLU A 119 -18.73 -30.34 -1.33
N ALA A 120 -19.19 -30.41 -0.08
CA ALA A 120 -20.60 -30.26 0.26
C ALA A 120 -21.15 -28.86 -0.04
N CYS A 121 -20.39 -27.78 0.22
CA CYS A 121 -20.77 -26.43 -0.17
C CYS A 121 -20.97 -26.30 -1.69
N VAL A 122 -20.07 -26.89 -2.47
CA VAL A 122 -20.17 -26.93 -3.94
C VAL A 122 -21.37 -27.76 -4.38
N GLU A 123 -21.52 -28.99 -3.89
CA GLU A 123 -22.59 -29.92 -4.27
C GLU A 123 -23.99 -29.36 -3.96
N THR A 124 -24.12 -28.68 -2.82
CA THR A 124 -25.40 -28.12 -2.36
C THR A 124 -25.66 -26.70 -2.88
N GLU A 125 -24.79 -26.15 -3.72
CA GLU A 125 -24.89 -24.77 -4.22
C GLU A 125 -25.01 -23.75 -3.08
N PHE A 126 -24.22 -23.92 -2.02
CA PHE A 126 -24.31 -23.11 -0.81
C PHE A 126 -24.09 -21.62 -1.09
N LEU A 127 -23.21 -21.26 -2.04
CA LEU A 127 -23.06 -19.87 -2.48
C LEU A 127 -24.37 -19.31 -3.04
N GLY A 128 -25.10 -20.08 -3.86
CA GLY A 128 -26.40 -19.68 -4.38
C GLY A 128 -27.43 -19.45 -3.27
N PHE A 129 -27.41 -20.30 -2.23
CA PHE A 129 -28.23 -20.11 -1.03
C PHE A 129 -27.90 -18.81 -0.28
N LEU A 130 -26.61 -18.47 -0.11
CA LEU A 130 -26.23 -17.22 0.53
C LEU A 130 -26.69 -16.00 -0.27
N VAL A 131 -26.64 -16.07 -1.61
CA VAL A 131 -27.19 -15.02 -2.49
C VAL A 131 -28.70 -14.88 -2.28
N GLU A 132 -29.45 -15.98 -2.16
CA GLU A 132 -30.89 -15.93 -1.84
C GLU A 132 -31.16 -15.21 -0.51
N ILE A 133 -30.38 -15.49 0.54
CA ILE A 133 -30.54 -14.83 1.84
C ILE A 133 -30.28 -13.33 1.74
N VAL A 134 -29.15 -12.92 1.15
CA VAL A 134 -28.72 -11.51 1.16
C VAL A 134 -29.60 -10.64 0.28
N THR A 135 -30.13 -11.18 -0.81
CA THR A 135 -31.00 -10.44 -1.73
C THR A 135 -32.48 -10.55 -1.40
N ASP A 136 -32.83 -11.16 -0.26
CA ASP A 136 -34.19 -11.15 0.26
C ASP A 136 -34.59 -9.73 0.67
N SER A 137 -35.83 -9.33 0.38
CA SER A 137 -36.32 -7.97 0.69
C SER A 137 -36.30 -7.66 2.19
N GLU A 138 -36.41 -8.69 3.03
CA GLU A 138 -36.39 -8.57 4.48
C GLU A 138 -34.96 -8.61 5.05
N PHE A 139 -33.91 -8.77 4.23
CA PHE A 139 -32.53 -8.84 4.72
C PHE A 139 -32.15 -7.58 5.51
N ALA A 140 -32.57 -6.41 5.03
CA ALA A 140 -32.25 -5.13 5.65
C ALA A 140 -32.88 -4.93 7.04
N ILE A 141 -34.00 -5.62 7.35
CA ILE A 141 -34.67 -5.56 8.66
C ILE A 141 -34.18 -6.64 9.63
N GLN A 142 -33.30 -7.55 9.17
CA GLN A 142 -32.79 -8.60 10.03
C GLN A 142 -31.92 -8.04 11.15
N ARG A 143 -31.68 -8.90 12.14
CA ARG A 143 -30.73 -8.59 13.20
C ARG A 143 -29.30 -8.50 12.64
N ARG A 144 -28.47 -7.66 13.25
CA ARG A 144 -27.05 -7.49 12.90
C ARG A 144 -26.31 -8.82 12.89
N GLU A 145 -26.54 -9.67 13.90
CA GLU A 145 -25.87 -10.98 14.04
C GLU A 145 -26.18 -11.90 12.85
N TRP A 146 -27.41 -11.86 12.32
CA TRP A 146 -27.77 -12.62 11.13
C TRP A 146 -27.01 -12.15 9.90
N MET A 147 -26.90 -10.83 9.71
CA MET A 147 -26.11 -10.23 8.63
C MET A 147 -24.63 -10.62 8.76
N GLU A 148 -24.10 -10.63 9.99
CA GLU A 148 -22.73 -11.03 10.29
C GLU A 148 -22.47 -12.50 9.96
N TYR A 149 -23.31 -13.44 10.41
CA TYR A 149 -23.14 -14.87 10.09
C TYR A 149 -23.23 -15.13 8.59
N THR A 150 -24.12 -14.41 7.90
CA THR A 150 -24.25 -14.49 6.44
C THR A 150 -22.99 -13.97 5.75
N LEU A 151 -22.45 -12.84 6.21
CA LEU A 151 -21.20 -12.27 5.70
C LEU A 151 -19.98 -13.16 5.99
N GLN A 152 -19.91 -13.80 7.17
CA GLN A 152 -18.88 -14.80 7.49
C GLN A 152 -18.91 -15.99 6.52
N CYS A 153 -20.10 -16.51 6.22
CA CYS A 153 -20.25 -17.57 5.24
C CYS A 153 -19.81 -17.12 3.84
N PHE A 154 -20.21 -15.91 3.42
CA PHE A 154 -19.83 -15.35 2.12
C PHE A 154 -18.31 -15.19 1.99
N THR A 155 -17.69 -14.54 2.96
CA THR A 155 -16.25 -14.27 2.99
C THR A 155 -15.45 -15.56 3.01
N GLY A 156 -15.87 -16.56 3.78
CA GLY A 156 -15.24 -17.88 3.79
C GLY A 156 -15.29 -18.59 2.44
N VAL A 157 -16.48 -18.65 1.82
CA VAL A 157 -16.64 -19.25 0.48
C VAL A 157 -15.80 -18.51 -0.57
N LEU A 158 -15.81 -17.18 -0.55
CA LEU A 158 -15.03 -16.35 -1.48
C LEU A 158 -13.53 -16.53 -1.27
N SER A 159 -13.07 -16.65 -0.02
CA SER A 159 -11.66 -16.84 0.30
C SER A 159 -11.13 -18.15 -0.27
N VAL A 160 -11.85 -19.25 -0.06
CA VAL A 160 -11.50 -20.56 -0.65
C VAL A 160 -11.51 -20.49 -2.17
N TRP A 161 -12.54 -19.86 -2.75
CA TRP A 161 -12.67 -19.77 -4.19
C TRP A 161 -11.57 -18.90 -4.82
N CYS A 162 -11.15 -17.80 -4.19
CA CYS A 162 -10.05 -16.96 -4.69
C CYS A 162 -8.73 -17.76 -4.77
N GLN A 163 -8.45 -18.63 -3.80
CA GLN A 163 -7.28 -19.50 -3.86
C GLN A 163 -7.34 -20.52 -5.00
N ASP A 164 -8.53 -21.03 -5.31
CA ASP A 164 -8.75 -21.94 -6.45
C ASP A 164 -8.61 -21.23 -7.81
N VAL A 165 -8.78 -19.91 -7.87
CA VAL A 165 -8.64 -19.12 -9.11
C VAL A 165 -7.25 -18.49 -9.25
N ALA A 166 -6.51 -18.31 -8.15
CA ALA A 166 -5.22 -17.65 -8.14
C ALA A 166 -4.21 -18.29 -9.13
N PRO A 167 -3.44 -17.48 -9.89
CA PRO A 167 -2.53 -17.97 -10.92
C PRO A 167 -1.55 -19.04 -10.41
N GLN A 168 -1.26 -20.03 -11.24
CA GLN A 168 -0.33 -21.12 -10.91
C GLN A 168 1.05 -20.64 -10.44
N ALA A 169 1.51 -19.44 -10.84
CA ALA A 169 2.76 -18.85 -10.36
C ALA A 169 2.77 -18.56 -8.85
N GLN A 170 1.62 -18.20 -8.24
CA GLN A 170 1.48 -18.09 -6.77
C GLN A 170 1.36 -19.45 -6.08
N ARG A 171 0.93 -20.50 -6.80
CA ARG A 171 0.88 -21.89 -6.29
C ARG A 171 2.24 -22.58 -6.31
N LEU A 172 3.23 -22.04 -7.03
CA LEU A 172 4.57 -22.64 -7.06
C LEU A 172 5.41 -22.28 -5.83
N SER A 173 5.09 -21.19 -5.12
CA SER A 173 5.75 -20.83 -3.85
C SER A 173 5.10 -21.50 -2.63
N SER A 174 3.81 -21.83 -2.70
CA SER A 174 3.05 -22.48 -1.64
C SER A 174 2.83 -23.96 -1.99
N ARG A 175 3.18 -24.91 -1.12
CA ARG A 175 3.00 -26.37 -1.36
C ARG A 175 1.53 -26.82 -1.36
N THR A 176 0.63 -25.99 -1.87
CA THR A 176 -0.82 -26.14 -1.72
C THR A 176 -1.34 -27.11 -2.79
N PRO A 177 -1.94 -28.25 -2.41
CA PRO A 177 -2.51 -29.20 -3.36
C PRO A 177 -3.63 -28.54 -4.19
N SER A 178 -3.75 -28.92 -5.47
CA SER A 178 -4.90 -28.54 -6.30
C SER A 178 -6.18 -29.14 -5.73
N TYR A 179 -7.23 -28.33 -5.59
CA TYR A 179 -8.53 -28.78 -5.11
C TYR A 179 -9.16 -29.81 -6.07
N SER A 180 -9.77 -30.87 -5.52
CA SER A 180 -10.45 -31.93 -6.29
C SER A 180 -11.70 -31.42 -7.02
N LYS A 181 -12.37 -30.41 -6.47
CA LYS A 181 -13.62 -29.84 -6.98
C LYS A 181 -13.56 -28.30 -6.99
N PRO A 182 -13.15 -27.68 -8.13
CA PRO A 182 -13.23 -26.23 -8.29
C PRO A 182 -14.70 -25.77 -8.33
N MET A 183 -14.94 -24.48 -8.12
CA MET A 183 -16.29 -23.91 -8.20
C MET A 183 -16.88 -24.14 -9.61
N PRO A 184 -18.06 -24.78 -9.75
CA PRO A 184 -18.64 -25.06 -11.06
C PRO A 184 -18.93 -23.79 -11.85
N LYS A 185 -18.62 -23.79 -13.15
CA LYS A 185 -18.83 -22.63 -14.04
C LYS A 185 -20.27 -22.10 -14.01
N ALA A 186 -21.26 -22.98 -13.85
CA ALA A 186 -22.67 -22.61 -13.74
C ALA A 186 -22.94 -21.78 -12.47
N GLN A 187 -22.43 -22.22 -11.32
CA GLN A 187 -22.55 -21.49 -10.05
C GLN A 187 -21.80 -20.15 -10.11
N THR A 188 -20.61 -20.13 -10.71
CA THR A 188 -19.87 -18.89 -10.95
C THR A 188 -20.69 -17.89 -11.77
N LYS A 189 -21.28 -18.34 -12.89
CA LYS A 189 -22.11 -17.49 -13.74
C LYS A 189 -23.35 -16.99 -12.98
N ALA A 190 -24.00 -17.85 -12.21
CA ALA A 190 -25.17 -17.49 -11.41
C ALA A 190 -24.84 -16.45 -10.32
N PHE A 191 -23.72 -16.62 -9.61
CA PHE A 191 -23.24 -15.65 -8.62
C PHE A 191 -22.95 -14.30 -9.27
N LEU A 192 -22.14 -14.29 -10.35
CA LEU A 192 -21.77 -13.05 -11.05
C LEU A 192 -23.00 -12.30 -11.60
N ALA A 193 -24.04 -13.02 -12.04
CA ALA A 193 -25.28 -12.41 -12.51
C ALA A 193 -26.10 -11.72 -11.40
N ARG A 194 -25.86 -12.05 -10.13
CA ARG A 194 -26.56 -11.50 -8.96
C ARG A 194 -25.67 -10.68 -8.04
N LEU A 195 -24.37 -10.54 -8.36
CA LEU A 195 -23.40 -9.87 -7.51
C LEU A 195 -23.79 -8.41 -7.23
N GLU A 196 -24.35 -7.73 -8.22
CA GLU A 196 -24.87 -6.37 -8.07
C GLU A 196 -25.90 -6.27 -6.93
N SER A 197 -26.94 -7.09 -6.94
CA SER A 197 -27.95 -7.11 -5.87
C SER A 197 -27.35 -7.50 -4.51
N VAL A 198 -26.35 -8.39 -4.48
CA VAL A 198 -25.63 -8.74 -3.25
C VAL A 198 -24.89 -7.53 -2.70
N CYS A 199 -24.18 -6.81 -3.56
CA CYS A 199 -23.45 -5.59 -3.19
C CYS A 199 -24.41 -4.49 -2.71
N GLU A 200 -25.53 -4.25 -3.39
CA GLU A 200 -26.56 -3.29 -2.97
C GLU A 200 -27.15 -3.64 -1.61
N SER A 201 -27.35 -4.93 -1.34
CA SER A 201 -27.89 -5.41 -0.07
C SER A 201 -26.88 -5.20 1.06
N PHE A 202 -25.60 -5.53 0.87
CA PHE A 202 -24.56 -5.24 1.87
C PHE A 202 -24.32 -3.75 2.05
N TYR A 203 -24.40 -2.97 0.97
CA TYR A 203 -24.35 -1.52 1.03
C TYR A 203 -25.49 -1.00 1.90
N SER A 204 -26.74 -1.38 1.66
CA SER A 204 -27.88 -0.85 2.42
C SER A 204 -27.81 -1.15 3.93
N VAL A 205 -27.16 -2.25 4.35
CA VAL A 205 -27.03 -2.64 5.77
C VAL A 205 -25.70 -2.24 6.43
N ARG A 206 -24.80 -1.57 5.72
CA ARG A 206 -23.44 -1.24 6.24
C ARG A 206 -23.46 -0.48 7.57
N GLU A 207 -24.39 0.46 7.73
CA GLU A 207 -24.53 1.23 8.97
C GLU A 207 -25.09 0.37 10.12
N THR A 208 -25.97 -0.60 9.83
CA THR A 208 -26.44 -1.59 10.81
C THR A 208 -25.29 -2.50 11.24
N LEU A 209 -24.46 -2.93 10.29
CA LEU A 209 -23.24 -3.68 10.55
C LEU A 209 -22.25 -2.88 11.39
N ARG A 210 -22.20 -1.54 11.26
CA ARG A 210 -21.35 -0.66 12.08
C ARG A 210 -21.92 -0.43 13.48
N THR A 211 -23.16 0.06 13.58
CA THR A 211 -23.73 0.67 14.78
C THR A 211 -24.58 -0.23 15.66
N GLY A 212 -24.97 -1.43 15.19
CA GLY A 212 -25.91 -2.25 15.93
C GLY A 212 -25.41 -2.63 17.34
N PRO A 213 -26.31 -3.02 18.25
CA PRO A 213 -25.99 -3.34 19.65
C PRO A 213 -25.01 -4.50 19.73
N ASP A 214 -24.12 -4.49 20.74
CA ASP A 214 -23.08 -5.52 20.97
C ASP A 214 -23.65 -6.94 20.88
N SER A 215 -22.82 -7.89 20.40
CA SER A 215 -23.31 -9.26 20.19
C SER A 215 -23.68 -9.90 21.52
N TYR A 216 -24.73 -10.71 21.54
CA TYR A 216 -25.09 -11.49 22.73
C TYR A 216 -25.10 -12.99 22.41
N PRO A 217 -24.28 -13.81 23.09
CA PRO A 217 -23.25 -13.41 24.07
C PRO A 217 -22.07 -12.68 23.40
N PRO A 218 -21.39 -11.74 24.09
CA PRO A 218 -20.23 -11.04 23.54
C PRO A 218 -19.13 -12.05 23.22
N ARG A 219 -18.74 -12.12 21.94
CA ARG A 219 -17.75 -13.08 21.44
C ARG A 219 -16.33 -12.54 21.42
N LEU A 220 -16.21 -11.22 21.39
CA LEU A 220 -14.98 -10.46 21.40
C LEU A 220 -15.15 -9.27 22.35
N ILE A 221 -14.03 -8.65 22.73
CA ILE A 221 -14.06 -7.31 23.33
C ILE A 221 -14.72 -6.37 22.31
N LYS A 222 -15.59 -5.48 22.77
CA LYS A 222 -16.42 -4.59 21.95
C LYS A 222 -15.66 -3.89 20.81
N GLU A 223 -14.47 -3.37 21.10
CA GLU A 223 -13.60 -2.69 20.13
C GLU A 223 -13.24 -3.62 18.95
N LYS A 224 -12.95 -4.89 19.24
CA LYS A 224 -12.61 -5.90 18.22
C LYS A 224 -13.82 -6.42 17.45
N GLU A 225 -15.03 -6.29 17.98
CA GLU A 225 -16.24 -6.70 17.24
C GLU A 225 -16.46 -5.81 16.02
N LEU A 226 -16.25 -4.49 16.13
CA LEU A 226 -16.40 -3.58 14.99
C LEU A 226 -15.36 -3.88 13.93
N ASP A 227 -14.09 -3.97 14.32
CA ASP A 227 -12.99 -4.25 13.40
C ASP A 227 -13.19 -5.55 12.65
N TYR A 228 -13.64 -6.58 13.36
CA TYR A 228 -13.94 -7.87 12.75
C TYR A 228 -15.07 -7.78 11.71
N ARG A 229 -16.16 -7.07 11.99
CA ARG A 229 -17.26 -6.88 11.04
C ARG A 229 -16.82 -6.11 9.80
N MET A 230 -16.05 -5.04 9.99
CA MET A 230 -15.50 -4.26 8.88
C MET A 230 -14.49 -5.09 8.08
N TYR A 231 -13.63 -5.85 8.74
CA TYR A 231 -12.72 -6.79 8.08
C TYR A 231 -13.46 -7.80 7.20
N LEU A 232 -14.56 -8.40 7.68
CA LEU A 232 -15.37 -9.30 6.86
C LEU A 232 -15.93 -8.58 5.62
N LEU A 233 -16.40 -7.33 5.77
CA LEU A 233 -16.93 -6.56 4.66
C LEU A 233 -15.84 -6.21 3.63
N GLU A 234 -14.63 -5.90 4.10
CA GLU A 234 -13.45 -5.67 3.28
C GLU A 234 -13.04 -6.92 2.50
N VAL A 235 -12.96 -8.08 3.18
CA VAL A 235 -12.65 -9.37 2.52
C VAL A 235 -13.69 -9.71 1.48
N PHE A 236 -14.97 -9.49 1.77
CA PHE A 236 -16.04 -9.69 0.79
C PHE A 236 -15.80 -8.82 -0.45
N ALA A 237 -15.56 -7.52 -0.25
CA ALA A 237 -15.33 -6.58 -1.33
C ALA A 237 -14.10 -6.96 -2.19
N TYR A 238 -13.02 -7.37 -1.54
CA TYR A 238 -11.80 -7.82 -2.19
C TYR A 238 -12.00 -9.14 -2.93
N GLY A 239 -12.52 -10.16 -2.27
CA GLY A 239 -12.74 -11.48 -2.88
C GLY A 239 -13.66 -11.40 -4.10
N ALA A 240 -14.75 -10.63 -4.00
CA ALA A 240 -15.61 -10.36 -5.14
C ALA A 240 -14.84 -9.62 -6.26
N THR A 241 -14.10 -8.56 -5.93
CA THR A 241 -13.27 -7.83 -6.91
C THR A 241 -12.25 -8.72 -7.60
N PHE A 242 -11.54 -9.57 -6.86
CA PHE A 242 -10.54 -10.48 -7.38
C PHE A 242 -11.15 -11.42 -8.43
N LEU A 243 -12.31 -11.99 -8.13
CA LEU A 243 -13.06 -12.81 -9.08
C LEU A 243 -13.53 -12.00 -10.30
N LEU A 244 -13.91 -10.73 -10.12
CA LEU A 244 -14.29 -9.84 -11.22
C LEU A 244 -13.13 -9.48 -12.14
N ARG A 245 -11.93 -9.26 -11.62
CA ARG A 245 -10.75 -8.92 -12.43
C ARG A 245 -10.39 -9.97 -13.46
N SER A 246 -10.75 -11.24 -13.20
CA SER A 246 -10.60 -12.32 -14.18
C SER A 246 -11.53 -12.19 -15.40
N LYS A 247 -12.54 -11.30 -15.37
CA LYS A 247 -13.55 -11.10 -16.43
C LYS A 247 -13.71 -9.63 -16.82
N LEU A 248 -13.16 -9.29 -17.99
CA LEU A 248 -12.99 -7.93 -18.50
C LEU A 248 -14.27 -7.07 -18.66
N HIS A 249 -15.48 -7.66 -18.64
CA HIS A 249 -16.73 -6.92 -18.93
C HIS A 249 -17.48 -6.39 -17.69
N ILE A 250 -17.06 -6.73 -16.47
CA ILE A 250 -17.83 -6.36 -15.26
C ILE A 250 -17.42 -4.99 -14.69
N LYS A 251 -16.31 -4.41 -15.16
CA LYS A 251 -15.84 -3.09 -14.70
C LYS A 251 -16.86 -1.95 -14.86
N GLN A 252 -17.81 -2.09 -15.79
CA GLN A 252 -18.81 -1.07 -16.10
C GLN A 252 -20.16 -1.26 -15.38
N SER A 253 -20.33 -2.32 -14.58
CA SER A 253 -21.58 -2.51 -13.81
C SER A 253 -21.60 -1.66 -12.54
N SER A 254 -22.78 -1.48 -11.93
CA SER A 254 -22.87 -0.78 -10.64
C SER A 254 -22.11 -1.52 -9.53
N ALA A 255 -21.99 -2.85 -9.62
CA ALA A 255 -21.18 -3.65 -8.70
C ALA A 255 -19.71 -3.21 -8.70
N GLY A 256 -19.17 -2.83 -9.86
CA GLY A 256 -17.83 -2.25 -9.99
C GLY A 256 -17.66 -0.92 -9.26
N LYS A 257 -18.75 -0.23 -8.92
CA LYS A 257 -18.77 1.01 -8.13
C LYS A 257 -18.97 0.72 -6.64
N ILE A 258 -19.89 -0.18 -6.31
CA ILE A 258 -20.25 -0.50 -4.92
C ILE A 258 -19.12 -1.25 -4.21
N LEU A 259 -18.41 -2.15 -4.90
CA LEU A 259 -17.33 -2.93 -4.29
C LEU A 259 -16.16 -2.07 -3.77
N PRO A 260 -15.59 -1.15 -4.57
CA PRO A 260 -14.62 -0.17 -4.05
C PRO A 260 -15.15 0.61 -2.85
N TYR A 261 -16.43 1.00 -2.88
CA TYR A 261 -17.05 1.70 -1.76
C TYR A 261 -17.11 0.85 -0.51
N LEU A 262 -17.61 -0.38 -0.59
CA LEU A 262 -17.69 -1.27 0.57
C LEU A 262 -16.30 -1.53 1.16
N GLY A 263 -15.30 -1.76 0.30
CA GLY A 263 -13.91 -1.93 0.73
C GLY A 263 -13.36 -0.69 1.44
N MET A 264 -13.53 0.50 0.85
CA MET A 264 -13.04 1.75 1.45
C MET A 264 -13.80 2.14 2.71
N TYR A 265 -15.12 1.93 2.73
CA TYR A 265 -15.96 2.14 3.91
C TYR A 265 -15.50 1.22 5.05
N ALA A 266 -15.38 -0.08 4.78
CA ALA A 266 -14.90 -1.03 5.76
C ALA A 266 -13.52 -0.64 6.29
N TRP A 267 -12.58 -0.36 5.40
CA TRP A 267 -11.22 0.02 5.75
C TRP A 267 -11.18 1.26 6.66
N THR A 268 -11.89 2.34 6.32
CA THR A 268 -11.90 3.59 7.12
C THR A 268 -12.66 3.52 8.45
N ARG A 269 -13.42 2.45 8.70
CA ARG A 269 -14.17 2.25 9.94
C ARG A 269 -13.52 1.26 10.90
N GLN A 270 -12.42 0.65 10.50
CA GLN A 270 -11.60 -0.16 11.39
C GLN A 270 -10.80 0.74 12.34
N THR A 271 -10.45 0.20 13.51
CA THR A 271 -9.42 0.81 14.33
C THR A 271 -8.08 0.59 13.66
N VAL A 272 -7.26 1.62 13.72
CA VAL A 272 -5.98 1.68 13.04
C VAL A 272 -4.98 0.61 13.53
N ASP A 273 -5.11 0.16 14.78
CA ASP A 273 -4.31 -0.92 15.36
C ASP A 273 -4.69 -2.32 14.80
N SER A 274 -5.74 -2.41 13.99
CA SER A 274 -6.13 -3.63 13.27
C SER A 274 -5.11 -4.07 12.22
N ALA A 275 -4.14 -3.23 11.83
CA ALA A 275 -3.10 -3.63 10.87
C ALA A 275 -2.31 -4.87 11.33
N ASN A 276 -2.11 -5.05 12.65
CA ASN A 276 -1.51 -6.25 13.23
C ASN A 276 -2.46 -7.46 13.23
N PHE A 277 -3.78 -7.21 13.25
CA PHE A 277 -4.80 -8.23 13.05
C PHE A 277 -4.69 -8.77 11.62
N ILE A 278 -4.66 -7.90 10.62
CA ILE A 278 -4.70 -8.29 9.21
C ILE A 278 -3.41 -8.99 8.73
N ALA A 279 -2.22 -8.47 9.08
CA ALA A 279 -0.94 -9.04 8.65
C ALA A 279 -0.69 -10.46 9.18
N GLY A 280 -1.27 -10.81 10.33
CA GLY A 280 -1.20 -12.16 10.88
C GLY A 280 -2.07 -13.16 10.11
N ILE A 281 -3.20 -12.72 9.55
CA ILE A 281 -4.33 -13.62 9.24
C ILE A 281 -4.25 -14.29 7.86
N LEU A 282 -3.73 -13.63 6.81
CA LEU A 282 -3.75 -14.15 5.43
C LEU A 282 -2.37 -14.12 4.72
N GLY A 283 -1.29 -13.85 5.45
CA GLY A 283 0.02 -13.55 4.87
C GLY A 283 0.03 -12.21 4.11
N ASP A 284 1.10 -11.92 3.37
CA ASP A 284 1.33 -10.64 2.66
C ASP A 284 0.27 -10.25 1.60
N MET A 285 -0.75 -11.09 1.35
CA MET A 285 -1.68 -10.97 0.23
C MET A 285 -2.95 -10.11 0.50
N TRP A 286 -3.34 -9.85 1.75
CA TRP A 286 -4.64 -9.24 2.07
C TRP A 286 -4.55 -8.17 3.17
N ASP A 287 -3.70 -7.17 2.99
CA ASP A 287 -3.62 -6.00 3.88
C ASP A 287 -4.51 -4.84 3.39
N ALA A 288 -4.54 -3.71 4.12
CA ALA A 288 -5.21 -2.46 3.73
C ALA A 288 -4.90 -2.00 2.28
N ALA A 289 -3.77 -2.45 1.74
CA ALA A 289 -3.40 -2.23 0.36
C ALA A 289 -4.34 -2.93 -0.62
N GLY A 290 -5.02 -4.02 -0.24
CA GLY A 290 -6.05 -4.69 -1.04
C GLY A 290 -7.28 -3.82 -1.30
N ALA A 291 -7.84 -3.16 -0.27
CA ALA A 291 -8.95 -2.21 -0.46
C ALA A 291 -8.55 -1.05 -1.39
N LEU A 292 -7.33 -0.54 -1.23
CA LEU A 292 -6.76 0.48 -2.11
C LEU A 292 -6.51 -0.05 -3.52
N GLU A 293 -6.09 -1.31 -3.67
CA GLU A 293 -5.86 -1.93 -4.97
C GLU A 293 -7.18 -2.09 -5.74
N ILE A 294 -8.25 -2.54 -5.07
CA ILE A 294 -9.61 -2.56 -5.62
C ILE A 294 -9.91 -1.17 -6.17
N PHE A 295 -9.75 -0.16 -5.33
CA PHE A 295 -10.02 1.22 -5.65
C PHE A 295 -9.24 1.71 -6.88
N VAL A 296 -7.91 1.53 -6.91
CA VAL A 296 -7.07 1.89 -8.06
C VAL A 296 -7.48 1.15 -9.34
N ALA A 297 -7.85 -0.13 -9.25
CA ALA A 297 -8.16 -0.93 -10.43
C ALA A 297 -9.51 -0.60 -11.09
N PHE A 298 -10.44 -0.01 -10.33
CA PHE A 298 -11.74 0.46 -10.83
C PHE A 298 -11.76 1.94 -11.19
N ASP A 299 -10.80 2.74 -10.69
CA ASP A 299 -10.70 4.18 -10.95
C ASP A 299 -10.01 4.53 -12.29
N SER A 300 -9.86 3.59 -13.23
CA SER A 300 -9.21 3.90 -14.51
C SER A 300 -9.88 5.03 -15.30
N ASP A 301 -11.14 5.36 -14.97
CA ASP A 301 -11.93 6.40 -15.64
C ASP A 301 -12.31 7.59 -14.74
N GLY A 302 -11.92 7.63 -13.45
CA GLY A 302 -12.14 8.79 -12.57
C GLY A 302 -13.59 9.04 -12.11
N ILE A 303 -14.55 8.16 -12.45
CA ILE A 303 -15.99 8.49 -12.42
C ILE A 303 -16.62 8.34 -11.02
N HIS A 304 -16.05 7.55 -10.10
CA HIS A 304 -16.75 7.18 -8.84
C HIS A 304 -16.05 7.61 -7.56
N VAL A 305 -14.78 7.96 -7.65
CA VAL A 305 -13.97 8.34 -6.50
C VAL A 305 -14.51 9.55 -5.73
N PRO A 306 -14.94 10.63 -6.39
CA PRO A 306 -15.43 11.81 -5.68
C PRO A 306 -16.64 11.53 -4.78
N ASP A 307 -17.67 10.85 -5.29
CA ASP A 307 -18.91 10.60 -4.54
C ASP A 307 -18.64 9.70 -3.32
N MET A 308 -17.82 8.67 -3.51
CA MET A 308 -17.45 7.75 -2.45
C MET A 308 -16.68 8.45 -1.32
N MET A 309 -15.72 9.31 -1.66
CA MET A 309 -14.94 10.07 -0.67
C MET A 309 -15.81 11.05 0.11
N LEU A 310 -16.76 11.70 -0.57
CA LEU A 310 -17.72 12.60 0.09
C LEU A 310 -18.61 11.86 1.08
N GLU A 311 -19.05 10.66 0.71
CA GLU A 311 -19.92 9.86 1.55
C GLU A 311 -19.19 9.24 2.76
N ILE A 312 -17.94 8.80 2.61
CA ILE A 312 -17.14 8.28 3.73
C ILE A 312 -16.67 9.40 4.66
N GLY A 313 -16.29 10.54 4.07
CA GLY A 313 -15.67 11.68 4.74
C GLY A 313 -14.13 11.67 4.64
N PHE A 314 -13.54 12.85 4.52
CA PHE A 314 -12.09 13.00 4.31
C PHE A 314 -11.26 12.71 5.56
N GLU A 315 -11.78 13.03 6.75
CA GLU A 315 -11.06 12.85 8.02
C GLU A 315 -10.74 11.37 8.32
N PRO A 316 -11.72 10.44 8.30
CA PRO A 316 -11.44 9.00 8.48
C PRO A 316 -10.42 8.45 7.47
N ILE A 317 -10.49 8.92 6.21
CA ILE A 317 -9.56 8.52 5.15
C ILE A 317 -8.14 9.01 5.47
N LEU A 318 -7.98 10.29 5.78
CA LEU A 318 -6.67 10.88 6.08
C LEU A 318 -6.04 10.29 7.34
N GLU A 319 -6.84 10.02 8.38
CA GLU A 319 -6.37 9.36 9.61
C GLU A 319 -5.81 7.96 9.33
N HIS A 320 -6.51 7.18 8.50
CA HIS A 320 -6.05 5.86 8.10
C HIS A 320 -4.80 5.90 7.22
N ILE A 321 -4.74 6.82 6.25
CA ILE A 321 -3.52 7.04 5.45
C ILE A 321 -2.35 7.41 6.36
N ASN A 322 -2.57 8.36 7.27
CA ASN A 322 -1.53 8.85 8.16
C ASN A 322 -0.93 7.73 8.99
N THR A 323 -1.77 6.84 9.53
CA THR A 323 -1.26 5.77 10.37
C THR A 323 -0.71 4.59 9.57
N GLY A 324 -1.31 4.26 8.43
CA GLY A 324 -0.75 3.27 7.50
C GLY A 324 0.66 3.64 7.06
N VAL A 325 0.90 4.94 6.79
CA VAL A 325 2.22 5.48 6.43
C VAL A 325 3.18 5.52 7.63
N LYS A 326 2.70 5.85 8.83
CA LYS A 326 3.50 5.81 10.07
C LYS A 326 4.01 4.39 10.38
N GLY A 327 3.20 3.38 10.04
CA GLY A 327 3.50 1.97 10.25
C GLY A 327 3.35 1.50 11.69
N PRO A 328 3.46 0.17 11.94
CA PRO A 328 3.10 -0.44 13.22
C PRO A 328 4.12 -0.16 14.34
N GLN A 329 5.34 0.24 13.99
CA GLN A 329 6.41 0.56 14.95
C GLN A 329 7.25 1.73 14.42
N PRO A 330 7.86 2.55 15.30
CA PRO A 330 8.78 3.59 14.88
C PRO A 330 9.89 3.02 13.97
N GLY A 331 9.97 3.52 12.74
CA GLY A 331 10.98 3.11 11.76
C GLY A 331 10.62 1.88 10.92
N ILE A 332 9.46 1.26 11.11
CA ILE A 332 8.91 0.24 10.20
C ILE A 332 7.80 0.89 9.38
N HIS A 333 8.13 1.30 8.17
CA HIS A 333 7.18 1.96 7.26
C HIS A 333 6.76 1.03 6.12
N PRO A 334 5.59 1.26 5.49
CA PRO A 334 5.27 0.59 4.24
C PRO A 334 6.34 0.91 3.19
N ILE A 335 6.66 -0.10 2.38
CA ILE A 335 7.64 0.00 1.29
C ILE A 335 6.99 -0.40 -0.04
N GLY A 336 7.59 0.01 -1.14
CA GLY A 336 7.19 -0.41 -2.48
C GLY A 336 5.78 0.04 -2.84
N GLY A 337 5.01 -0.89 -3.41
CA GLY A 337 3.63 -0.66 -3.82
C GLY A 337 2.70 -0.26 -2.68
N ARG A 338 2.95 -0.71 -1.44
CA ARG A 338 2.11 -0.39 -0.27
C ARG A 338 2.13 1.11 0.03
N LEU A 339 3.32 1.71 0.09
CA LEU A 339 3.46 3.15 0.29
C LEU A 339 2.79 3.92 -0.86
N PHE A 340 3.03 3.48 -2.10
CA PHE A 340 2.41 4.10 -3.27
C PHE A 340 0.87 4.08 -3.18
N GLN A 341 0.25 2.99 -2.76
CA GLN A 341 -1.21 2.89 -2.66
C GLN A 341 -1.81 3.88 -1.66
N PHE A 342 -1.23 4.04 -0.47
CA PHE A 342 -1.68 5.05 0.50
C PHE A 342 -1.59 6.46 -0.07
N LEU A 343 -0.47 6.78 -0.70
CA LEU A 343 -0.22 8.10 -1.26
C LEU A 343 -1.05 8.36 -2.53
N TYR A 344 -1.34 7.33 -3.29
CA TYR A 344 -2.16 7.42 -4.49
C TYR A 344 -3.60 7.80 -4.14
N LEU A 345 -4.17 7.21 -3.08
CA LEU A 345 -5.49 7.61 -2.59
C LEU A 345 -5.50 9.08 -2.17
N ALA A 346 -4.49 9.49 -1.39
CA ALA A 346 -4.35 10.88 -0.98
C ALA A 346 -4.21 11.82 -2.19
N LYS A 347 -3.45 11.41 -3.20
CA LYS A 347 -3.29 12.13 -4.46
C LYS A 347 -4.61 12.30 -5.20
N LEU A 348 -5.45 11.28 -5.27
CA LEU A 348 -6.76 11.38 -5.92
C LEU A 348 -7.67 12.39 -5.23
N MET A 349 -7.67 12.43 -3.89
CA MET A 349 -8.43 13.42 -3.12
C MET A 349 -7.92 14.83 -3.36
N LEU A 350 -6.60 15.01 -3.28
CA LEU A 350 -5.98 16.31 -3.13
C LEU A 350 -5.57 16.95 -4.47
N ASN A 351 -5.54 16.18 -5.56
CA ASN A 351 -5.31 16.69 -6.90
C ASN A 351 -6.60 16.94 -7.69
N ASN A 352 -7.77 16.62 -7.12
CA ASN A 352 -9.06 16.87 -7.75
C ASN A 352 -9.60 18.24 -7.32
N ASP A 353 -9.80 19.13 -8.29
CA ASP A 353 -10.22 20.52 -8.05
C ASP A 353 -11.58 20.64 -7.33
N ASN A 354 -12.45 19.63 -7.45
CA ASN A 354 -13.75 19.60 -6.78
C ASN A 354 -13.69 19.03 -5.35
N LEU A 355 -12.71 18.17 -5.06
CA LEU A 355 -12.56 17.52 -3.77
C LEU A 355 -11.61 18.28 -2.84
N LEU A 356 -10.54 18.86 -3.38
CA LEU A 356 -9.51 19.54 -2.58
C LEU A 356 -10.11 20.60 -1.65
N PRO A 357 -11.01 21.51 -2.09
CA PRO A 357 -11.60 22.50 -1.17
C PRO A 357 -12.38 21.87 -0.02
N LYS A 358 -13.02 20.71 -0.26
CA LYS A 358 -13.82 19.99 0.74
C LYS A 358 -12.94 19.17 1.69
N ALA A 359 -11.83 18.64 1.18
CA ALA A 359 -10.84 17.88 1.94
C ALA A 359 -9.89 18.77 2.75
N TRP A 360 -9.75 20.04 2.38
CA TRP A 360 -8.71 20.94 2.88
C TRP A 360 -8.70 21.08 4.40
N SER A 361 -9.86 21.31 5.02
CA SER A 361 -9.97 21.43 6.48
C SER A 361 -9.50 20.16 7.19
N SER A 362 -9.90 18.98 6.69
CA SER A 362 -9.44 17.69 7.22
C SER A 362 -7.94 17.48 6.99
N TYR A 363 -7.39 17.91 5.85
CA TYR A 363 -5.95 17.85 5.56
C TYR A 363 -5.14 18.71 6.54
N CYS A 364 -5.58 19.94 6.81
CA CYS A 364 -4.91 20.83 7.76
C CYS A 364 -4.97 20.28 9.20
N LYS A 365 -6.04 19.56 9.55
CA LYS A 365 -6.13 18.85 10.83
C LYS A 365 -5.15 17.66 10.93
N PHE A 366 -4.89 16.98 9.81
CA PHE A 366 -4.00 15.82 9.74
C PHE A 366 -2.95 15.93 8.61
N PRO A 367 -1.96 16.84 8.72
CA PRO A 367 -0.96 17.00 7.67
C PRO A 367 -0.10 15.73 7.55
N LEU A 368 -0.06 15.17 6.34
CA LEU A 368 0.59 13.87 6.11
C LEU A 368 2.11 13.96 5.93
N LEU A 369 2.66 15.15 5.64
CA LEU A 369 4.03 15.33 5.16
C LEU A 369 5.10 14.66 6.04
N LEU A 370 5.04 14.81 7.37
CA LEU A 370 6.06 14.24 8.26
C LEU A 370 6.18 12.72 8.10
N ASN A 371 5.05 12.02 8.26
CA ASN A 371 4.99 10.57 8.16
C ASN A 371 5.29 10.10 6.73
N VAL A 372 4.78 10.81 5.71
CA VAL A 372 5.04 10.52 4.29
C VAL A 372 6.53 10.65 3.96
N SER A 373 7.19 11.69 4.47
CA SER A 373 8.61 11.90 4.24
C SER A 373 9.46 10.82 4.90
N ASP A 374 9.13 10.43 6.14
CA ASP A 374 9.85 9.39 6.87
C ASP A 374 9.65 8.01 6.22
N ALA A 375 8.42 7.68 5.82
CA ALA A 375 8.12 6.45 5.09
C ALA A 375 8.83 6.40 3.73
N TYR A 376 8.87 7.51 3.00
CA TYR A 376 9.55 7.55 1.71
C TYR A 376 11.07 7.44 1.83
N ARG A 377 11.70 8.03 2.84
CA ARG A 377 13.13 7.81 3.14
C ARG A 377 13.42 6.35 3.41
N TYR A 378 12.56 5.70 4.20
CA TYR A 378 12.68 4.27 4.49
C TYR A 378 12.53 3.43 3.22
N ASP A 379 11.52 3.70 2.39
CA ASP A 379 11.31 3.03 1.11
C ASP A 379 12.52 3.17 0.18
N VAL A 380 13.07 4.39 0.01
CA VAL A 380 14.27 4.63 -0.80
C VAL A 380 15.44 3.79 -0.30
N LYS A 381 15.65 3.70 1.02
CA LYS A 381 16.72 2.89 1.61
C LYS A 381 16.56 1.40 1.28
N CYS A 382 15.33 0.87 1.35
CA CYS A 382 15.01 -0.52 0.99
C CYS A 382 15.13 -0.80 -0.52
N ARG A 383 14.71 0.14 -1.39
CA ARG A 383 14.82 -0.01 -2.84
C ARG A 383 16.27 -0.05 -3.33
N MET A 384 17.17 0.69 -2.67
CA MET A 384 18.59 0.68 -3.01
C MET A 384 19.23 -0.72 -2.89
N SER A 385 18.72 -1.59 -2.01
CA SER A 385 19.18 -2.99 -1.93
C SER A 385 18.58 -3.90 -3.01
N GLU A 386 17.43 -3.55 -3.59
CA GLU A 386 16.60 -4.49 -4.38
C GLU A 386 16.64 -4.23 -5.90
N ARG A 387 17.35 -3.19 -6.38
CA ARG A 387 17.40 -2.79 -7.82
C ARG A 387 16.01 -2.65 -8.46
N LYS A 388 15.05 -2.08 -7.74
CA LYS A 388 13.66 -1.88 -8.21
C LYS A 388 13.55 -0.90 -9.40
N ASP A 389 12.42 -0.97 -10.11
CA ASP A 389 12.09 -0.09 -11.23
C ASP A 389 12.07 1.38 -10.77
N ILE A 390 12.71 2.23 -11.57
CA ILE A 390 12.80 3.66 -11.32
C ILE A 390 11.48 4.38 -11.57
N MET A 391 10.65 3.86 -12.48
CA MET A 391 9.34 4.43 -12.78
C MET A 391 8.41 4.30 -11.58
N ASP A 392 8.43 3.15 -10.90
CA ASP A 392 7.66 2.92 -9.68
C ASP A 392 8.07 3.87 -8.56
N GLU A 393 9.38 4.08 -8.41
CA GLU A 393 9.89 5.02 -7.42
C GLU A 393 9.50 6.46 -7.77
N PHE A 394 9.57 6.84 -9.05
CA PHE A 394 9.16 8.16 -9.50
C PHE A 394 7.67 8.42 -9.26
N GLY A 395 6.81 7.43 -9.51
CA GLY A 395 5.39 7.52 -9.17
C GLY A 395 5.14 7.72 -7.67
N THR A 396 5.89 7.00 -6.83
CA THR A 396 5.85 7.15 -5.36
C THR A 396 6.32 8.54 -4.94
N TRP A 397 7.41 9.02 -5.53
CA TRP A 397 7.94 10.36 -5.29
C TRP A 397 6.91 11.46 -5.65
N ILE A 398 6.25 11.38 -6.80
CA ILE A 398 5.23 12.36 -7.21
C ILE A 398 4.12 12.44 -6.15
N ALA A 399 3.67 11.30 -5.65
CA ALA A 399 2.62 11.23 -4.65
C ALA A 399 3.09 11.82 -3.30
N CYS A 400 4.33 11.56 -2.88
CA CYS A 400 4.94 12.22 -1.72
C CYS A 400 5.08 13.74 -1.91
N PHE A 401 5.48 14.17 -3.10
CA PHE A 401 5.81 15.56 -3.40
C PHE A 401 4.57 16.46 -3.40
N LEU A 402 3.41 15.92 -3.80
CA LEU A 402 2.13 16.59 -3.62
C LEU A 402 1.89 16.99 -2.15
N HIS A 403 2.18 16.12 -1.19
CA HIS A 403 2.01 16.43 0.24
C HIS A 403 2.93 17.55 0.70
N LEU A 404 4.15 17.63 0.16
CA LEU A 404 5.04 18.77 0.43
C LEU A 404 4.40 20.08 -0.05
N ALA A 405 3.86 20.08 -1.27
CA ALA A 405 3.23 21.25 -1.86
C ALA A 405 2.02 21.74 -1.04
N LEU A 406 1.15 20.82 -0.63
CA LEU A 406 -0.04 21.14 0.15
C LEU A 406 0.32 21.60 1.57
N SER A 407 1.30 20.96 2.22
CA SER A 407 1.75 21.39 3.53
C SER A 407 2.42 22.76 3.52
N LEU A 408 3.19 23.10 2.48
CA LEU A 408 3.73 24.45 2.31
C LEU A 408 2.62 25.48 2.12
N LYS A 409 1.62 25.20 1.28
CA LYS A 409 0.46 26.08 1.10
C LYS A 409 -0.30 26.30 2.41
N ALA A 410 -0.60 25.23 3.14
CA ALA A 410 -1.27 25.32 4.44
C ALA A 410 -0.44 26.09 5.48
N LEU A 411 0.88 25.94 5.46
CA LEU A 411 1.79 26.66 6.35
C LEU A 411 1.81 28.16 6.05
N LEU A 412 1.83 28.55 4.77
CA LEU A 412 1.77 29.97 4.34
C LEU A 412 0.44 30.62 4.74
N ASN A 413 -0.65 29.84 4.74
CA ASN A 413 -1.96 30.30 5.17
C ASN A 413 -2.15 30.30 6.70
N HIS A 414 -1.15 29.87 7.47
CA HIS A 414 -1.24 29.67 8.93
C HIS A 414 -2.31 28.65 9.35
N GLU A 415 -2.63 27.68 8.49
CA GLU A 415 -3.63 26.63 8.73
C GLU A 415 -3.03 25.40 9.42
N ILE A 416 -1.69 25.27 9.42
CA ILE A 416 -0.95 24.24 10.14
C ILE A 416 0.21 24.84 10.94
N GLN A 417 0.64 24.14 11.99
CA GLN A 417 1.76 24.57 12.83
C GLN A 417 3.11 24.43 12.11
N PRO A 418 4.11 25.30 12.39
CA PRO A 418 5.46 25.23 11.81
C PRO A 418 6.16 23.88 11.91
N GLY A 419 5.90 23.11 12.98
CA GLY A 419 6.54 21.82 13.21
C GLY A 419 6.16 20.71 12.22
N TRP A 420 5.13 20.91 11.39
CA TRP A 420 4.68 19.93 10.39
C TRP A 420 5.52 19.89 9.11
N VAL A 421 6.45 20.84 8.93
CA VAL A 421 7.33 20.90 7.76
C VAL A 421 8.77 21.06 8.24
N ARG A 422 9.64 20.08 7.95
CA ARG A 422 11.07 20.16 8.29
C ARG A 422 11.88 20.59 7.07
N ALA A 423 12.92 21.41 7.27
CA ALA A 423 13.85 21.78 6.19
C ALA A 423 14.45 20.55 5.49
N ASN A 424 14.76 19.50 6.25
CA ASN A 424 15.28 18.24 5.72
C ASN A 424 14.26 17.50 4.82
N ASP A 425 12.96 17.66 5.04
CA ASP A 425 11.92 17.07 4.18
C ASP A 425 11.91 17.76 2.81
N ILE A 426 11.98 19.10 2.82
CA ILE A 426 12.08 19.92 1.60
C ILE A 426 13.30 19.50 0.79
N TRP A 427 14.49 19.53 1.41
CA TRP A 427 15.74 19.21 0.72
C TRP A 427 15.80 17.78 0.20
N PHE A 428 15.36 16.81 1.00
CA PHE A 428 15.31 15.41 0.57
C PHE A 428 14.41 15.23 -0.65
N MET A 429 13.20 15.79 -0.61
CA MET A 429 12.21 15.66 -1.68
C MET A 429 12.71 16.28 -2.99
N TYR A 430 13.27 17.49 -2.97
CA TYR A 430 13.85 18.11 -4.18
C TYR A 430 15.02 17.31 -4.72
N ALA A 431 15.99 16.97 -3.88
CA ALA A 431 17.21 16.28 -4.29
C ALA A 431 16.91 14.91 -4.90
N ARG A 432 15.97 14.17 -4.31
CA ARG A 432 15.55 12.88 -4.84
C ARG A 432 14.74 13.03 -6.12
N GLY A 433 13.85 14.03 -6.17
CA GLY A 433 13.02 14.35 -7.34
C GLY A 433 13.85 14.61 -8.59
N PHE A 434 14.81 15.53 -8.51
CA PHE A 434 15.69 15.82 -9.65
C PHE A 434 16.45 14.58 -10.14
N LYS A 435 17.03 13.82 -9.21
CA LYS A 435 17.74 12.58 -9.57
C LYS A 435 16.85 11.58 -10.28
N LEU A 436 15.61 11.40 -9.79
CA LEU A 436 14.64 10.50 -10.42
C LEU A 436 14.21 11.01 -11.79
N SER A 437 13.81 12.29 -11.91
CA SER A 437 13.40 12.89 -13.18
C SER A 437 14.48 12.74 -14.26
N PHE A 438 15.73 13.07 -13.94
CA PHE A 438 16.83 12.92 -14.90
C PHE A 438 17.05 11.47 -15.29
N SER A 439 17.00 10.56 -14.33
CA SER A 439 17.20 9.14 -14.62
C SER A 439 16.06 8.55 -15.46
N VAL A 440 14.81 9.01 -15.26
CA VAL A 440 13.64 8.63 -16.07
C VAL A 440 13.80 9.16 -17.50
N MET A 441 14.14 10.45 -17.65
CA MET A 441 14.37 11.08 -18.96
C MET A 441 15.50 10.39 -19.74
N GLN A 442 16.60 10.04 -19.07
CA GLN A 442 17.72 9.32 -19.69
C GLN A 442 17.36 7.92 -20.16
N ARG A 443 16.46 7.22 -19.44
CA ARG A 443 16.04 5.85 -19.79
C ARG A 443 14.95 5.80 -20.84
N ASN A 444 14.14 6.85 -20.98
CA ASN A 444 13.01 6.86 -21.89
C ASN A 444 13.08 8.07 -22.85
N PRO A 445 13.90 8.00 -23.91
CA PRO A 445 14.02 9.09 -24.89
C PRO A 445 12.73 9.36 -25.67
N LEU A 446 11.73 8.47 -25.58
CA LEU A 446 10.39 8.69 -26.15
C LEU A 446 9.53 9.63 -25.29
N PHE A 447 9.82 9.76 -23.99
CA PHE A 447 9.24 10.81 -23.16
C PHE A 447 9.89 12.14 -23.56
N ARG A 448 9.20 12.89 -24.43
CA ARG A 448 9.62 14.21 -24.89
C ARG A 448 9.36 15.26 -23.80
N GLY A 449 10.15 15.24 -22.72
CA GLY A 449 10.08 16.23 -21.65
C GLY A 449 9.77 15.63 -20.27
N LEU A 450 9.53 16.52 -19.30
CA LEU A 450 9.16 16.12 -17.94
C LEU A 450 7.71 15.60 -17.90
N ASP A 451 7.46 14.69 -16.97
CA ASP A 451 6.10 14.30 -16.62
C ASP A 451 5.27 15.56 -16.25
N PRO A 452 4.11 15.81 -16.85
CA PRO A 452 3.31 17.01 -16.57
C PRO A 452 2.93 17.15 -15.09
N ALA A 453 2.72 16.04 -14.36
CA ALA A 453 2.43 16.07 -12.94
C ALA A 453 3.67 16.47 -12.13
N PHE A 454 4.86 16.00 -12.52
CA PHE A 454 6.12 16.51 -11.95
C PHE A 454 6.19 18.03 -12.09
N THR A 455 6.04 18.56 -13.31
CA THR A 455 6.15 20.00 -13.58
C THR A 455 5.12 20.79 -12.77
N LYS A 456 3.85 20.36 -12.75
CA LYS A 456 2.77 21.00 -12.00
C LYS A 456 3.12 21.15 -10.51
N TYR A 457 3.51 20.06 -9.85
CA TYR A 457 3.78 20.12 -8.41
C TYR A 457 5.10 20.81 -8.10
N PHE A 458 6.11 20.63 -8.96
CA PHE A 458 7.38 21.31 -8.85
C PHE A 458 7.18 22.83 -8.84
N VAL A 459 6.49 23.38 -9.84
CA VAL A 459 6.12 24.80 -9.91
C VAL A 459 5.45 25.24 -8.61
N MET A 460 4.38 24.53 -8.22
CA MET A 460 3.58 24.87 -7.04
C MET A 460 4.41 24.94 -5.75
N THR A 461 5.34 23.99 -5.55
CA THR A 461 6.24 24.00 -4.39
C THR A 461 7.26 25.12 -4.43
N VAL A 462 7.89 25.38 -5.58
CA VAL A 462 8.91 26.42 -5.73
C VAL A 462 8.31 27.79 -5.54
N GLU A 463 7.16 28.07 -6.14
CA GLU A 463 6.44 29.34 -5.97
C GLU A 463 6.06 29.56 -4.50
N SER A 464 5.54 28.52 -3.84
CA SER A 464 5.20 28.57 -2.42
C SER A 464 6.43 28.88 -1.55
N LEU A 465 7.57 28.24 -1.82
CA LEU A 465 8.82 28.51 -1.11
C LEU A 465 9.34 29.92 -1.38
N PHE A 466 9.33 30.37 -2.63
CA PHE A 466 9.78 31.71 -3.01
C PHE A 466 8.96 32.77 -2.29
N ILE A 467 7.64 32.73 -2.44
CA ILE A 467 6.71 33.65 -1.77
C ILE A 467 6.93 33.62 -0.26
N GLY A 468 7.02 32.42 0.30
CA GLY A 468 7.24 32.19 1.72
C GLY A 468 8.54 32.77 2.27
N ILE A 469 9.66 32.56 1.56
CA ILE A 469 10.97 33.08 1.94
C ILE A 469 11.01 34.60 1.79
N CYS A 470 10.51 35.15 0.67
CA CYS A 470 10.47 36.59 0.44
C CYS A 470 9.62 37.30 1.50
N ASN A 471 8.41 36.79 1.79
CA ASN A 471 7.56 37.36 2.82
C ASN A 471 8.18 37.25 4.21
N CYS A 472 8.86 36.14 4.53
CA CYS A 472 9.60 36.00 5.79
C CYS A 472 10.71 37.07 5.93
N LYS A 473 11.51 37.29 4.87
CA LYS A 473 12.56 38.32 4.87
C LYS A 473 12.01 39.73 5.09
N LEU A 474 10.84 40.00 4.51
CA LEU A 474 10.20 41.30 4.52
C LEU A 474 9.28 41.50 5.75
N GLY A 475 9.13 40.49 6.62
CA GLY A 475 8.20 40.53 7.75
C GLY A 475 6.73 40.65 7.33
N ARG A 476 6.36 40.16 6.14
CA ARG A 476 5.00 40.24 5.59
C ARG A 476 4.15 39.04 6.01
N PRO A 477 2.80 39.19 6.07
CA PRO A 477 1.88 38.07 6.22
C PRO A 477 2.11 37.00 5.14
N GLY A 478 1.87 35.74 5.47
CA GLY A 478 2.14 34.62 4.55
C GLY A 478 3.64 34.36 4.32
N GLY A 479 4.48 34.74 5.28
CA GLY A 479 5.89 34.32 5.34
C GLY A 479 6.03 32.94 5.98
N LEU A 480 7.01 32.17 5.51
CA LEU A 480 7.40 30.93 6.19
C LEU A 480 7.97 31.24 7.59
N PRO A 481 7.86 30.32 8.55
CA PRO A 481 8.47 30.47 9.86
C PRO A 481 9.97 30.75 9.75
N ALA A 482 10.47 31.76 10.48
CA ALA A 482 11.88 32.15 10.42
C ALA A 482 12.83 31.00 10.80
N SER A 483 12.43 30.13 11.74
CA SER A 483 13.18 28.91 12.08
C SER A 483 13.37 27.99 10.87
N LEU A 484 12.29 27.71 10.14
CA LEU A 484 12.34 26.88 8.94
C LEU A 484 13.23 27.51 7.86
N VAL A 485 13.12 28.83 7.64
CA VAL A 485 13.98 29.54 6.67
C VAL A 485 15.45 29.50 7.08
N ASN A 486 15.76 29.65 8.37
CA ASN A 486 17.13 29.55 8.86
C ASN A 486 17.70 28.13 8.71
N ASP A 487 16.91 27.10 8.97
CA ASP A 487 17.32 25.70 8.76
C ASP A 487 17.57 25.40 7.27
N LEU A 488 16.74 25.96 6.39
CA LEU A 488 16.94 25.89 4.93
C LEU A 488 18.23 26.59 4.48
N LYS A 489 18.73 27.58 5.23
CA LYS A 489 19.98 28.31 4.94
C LYS A 489 21.26 27.66 5.47
N SER A 490 21.16 26.53 6.17
CA SER A 490 22.33 25.89 6.76
C SER A 490 23.42 25.54 5.73
N ASP A 491 24.68 25.42 6.18
CA ASP A 491 25.81 25.11 5.29
C ASP A 491 25.63 23.76 4.55
N ALA A 492 24.97 22.79 5.19
CA ALA A 492 24.62 21.52 4.58
C ALA A 492 23.67 21.72 3.38
N SER A 493 22.66 22.57 3.55
CA SER A 493 21.73 22.96 2.49
C SER A 493 22.44 23.63 1.31
N LYS A 494 23.41 24.50 1.58
CA LYS A 494 24.21 25.16 0.54
C LYS A 494 25.02 24.16 -0.30
N ALA A 495 25.66 23.19 0.35
CA ALA A 495 26.41 22.15 -0.35
C ALA A 495 25.48 21.26 -1.21
N GLN A 496 24.31 20.92 -0.69
CA GLN A 496 23.30 20.14 -1.40
C GLN A 496 22.73 20.90 -2.61
N TRP A 497 22.41 22.19 -2.44
CA TRP A 497 21.96 23.07 -3.52
C TRP A 497 22.95 23.13 -4.68
N ASN A 498 24.23 23.38 -4.39
CA ASN A 498 25.31 23.40 -5.38
C ASN A 498 25.41 22.08 -6.13
N SER A 499 25.38 20.95 -5.42
CA SER A 499 25.49 19.63 -6.04
C SER A 499 24.34 19.35 -7.01
N ILE A 500 23.12 19.81 -6.68
CA ILE A 500 21.94 19.62 -7.53
C ILE A 500 21.98 20.57 -8.73
N LEU A 501 22.39 21.83 -8.55
CA LEU A 501 22.55 22.79 -9.64
C LEU A 501 23.50 22.27 -10.72
N LEU A 502 24.63 21.69 -10.30
CA LEU A 502 25.58 21.08 -11.23
C LEU A 502 24.97 19.89 -12.00
N GLN A 503 24.20 19.04 -11.32
CA GLN A 503 23.49 17.93 -11.98
C GLN A 503 22.45 18.42 -12.99
N ILE A 504 21.70 19.48 -12.67
CA ILE A 504 20.75 20.12 -13.60
C ILE A 504 21.48 20.61 -14.85
N ARG A 505 22.59 21.36 -14.68
CA ARG A 505 23.38 21.91 -15.79
C ARG A 505 24.03 20.83 -16.65
N ASP A 506 24.56 19.79 -16.01
CA ASP A 506 25.12 18.65 -16.72
C ASP A 506 24.02 17.98 -17.56
N ALA A 507 22.84 17.72 -16.99
CA ALA A 507 21.71 17.16 -17.73
C ALA A 507 21.22 18.07 -18.87
N HIS A 508 21.18 19.39 -18.64
CA HIS A 508 20.84 20.39 -19.66
C HIS A 508 21.81 20.32 -20.85
N SER A 509 23.11 20.16 -20.61
CA SER A 509 24.12 20.05 -21.68
C SER A 509 23.93 18.83 -22.59
N TYR A 510 23.37 17.74 -22.06
CA TYR A 510 23.00 16.55 -22.85
C TYR A 510 21.64 16.69 -23.54
N GLY A 511 20.82 17.65 -23.09
CA GLY A 511 19.39 17.74 -23.38
C GLY A 511 18.94 19.07 -23.97
N ASN A 512 19.76 19.74 -24.79
CA ASN A 512 19.47 21.02 -25.47
C ASN A 512 18.14 21.07 -26.27
N LEU A 513 17.39 19.97 -26.34
CA LEU A 513 16.12 19.82 -27.03
C LEU A 513 14.88 20.07 -26.13
N TYR A 514 15.05 20.26 -24.82
CA TYR A 514 13.91 20.35 -23.88
C TYR A 514 13.93 21.65 -23.06
N PRO A 515 13.01 22.60 -23.34
CA PRO A 515 12.89 23.88 -22.63
C PRO A 515 12.72 23.75 -21.10
N GLU A 516 12.23 22.61 -20.63
CA GLU A 516 11.99 22.36 -19.21
C GLU A 516 13.27 22.33 -18.37
N TYR A 517 14.41 21.94 -18.94
CA TYR A 517 15.70 22.01 -18.22
C TYR A 517 16.09 23.42 -17.87
N GLN A 518 15.93 24.35 -18.83
CA GLN A 518 16.23 25.75 -18.63
C GLN A 518 15.33 26.34 -17.54
N LEU A 519 14.05 25.97 -17.53
CA LEU A 519 13.09 26.42 -16.53
C LEU A 519 13.43 25.89 -15.12
N ILE A 520 13.76 24.60 -15.00
CA ILE A 520 14.24 24.01 -13.75
C ILE A 520 15.51 24.70 -13.26
N GLU A 521 16.48 24.92 -14.14
CA GLU A 521 17.74 25.57 -13.82
C GLU A 521 17.49 26.98 -13.26
N GLN A 522 16.69 27.78 -13.97
CA GLN A 522 16.31 29.13 -13.55
C GLN A 522 15.66 29.13 -12.17
N TRP A 523 14.69 28.25 -11.93
CA TRP A 523 14.01 28.13 -10.65
C TRP A 523 14.94 27.69 -9.53
N TRP A 524 15.81 26.72 -9.77
CA TRP A 524 16.74 26.24 -8.75
C TRP A 524 17.80 27.30 -8.42
N THR A 525 18.30 28.04 -9.42
CA THR A 525 19.19 29.19 -9.22
C THR A 525 18.49 30.30 -8.42
N GLN A 526 17.24 30.63 -8.78
CA GLN A 526 16.45 31.63 -8.05
C GLN A 526 16.21 31.21 -6.60
N PHE A 527 15.86 29.94 -6.35
CA PHE A 527 15.68 29.40 -5.00
C PHE A 527 16.95 29.55 -4.15
N GLY A 528 18.12 29.25 -4.71
CA GLY A 528 19.40 29.46 -4.04
C GLY A 528 19.68 30.94 -3.74
N THR A 529 19.44 31.81 -4.71
CA THR A 529 19.55 33.27 -4.54
C THR A 529 18.67 33.77 -3.39
N GLU A 530 17.43 33.28 -3.29
CA GLU A 530 16.55 33.63 -2.18
C GLU A 530 17.05 33.13 -0.83
N LEU A 531 17.76 32.02 -0.77
CA LEU A 531 18.40 31.56 0.46
C LEU A 531 19.71 32.32 0.76
N GLY A 532 20.21 33.15 -0.15
CA GLY A 532 21.49 33.84 -0.04
C GLY A 532 22.67 32.97 -0.45
N PHE A 533 22.43 31.92 -1.23
CA PHE A 533 23.48 31.11 -1.83
C PHE A 533 24.04 31.81 -3.08
N SER A 534 25.35 31.76 -3.25
CA SER A 534 26.05 32.32 -4.40
C SER A 534 26.75 31.22 -5.20
N GLU A 535 26.61 31.28 -6.53
CA GLU A 535 27.21 30.29 -7.44
C GLU A 535 28.74 30.32 -7.43
N GLY A 536 29.36 31.48 -7.16
CA GLY A 536 30.82 31.61 -7.17
C GLY A 536 31.55 30.66 -6.22
N ALA A 537 30.89 30.20 -5.15
CA ALA A 537 31.43 29.16 -4.28
C ALA A 537 31.37 27.75 -4.89
N ALA A 538 30.37 27.48 -5.75
CA ALA A 538 30.16 26.22 -6.44
C ALA A 538 31.11 26.05 -7.64
N GLU A 539 31.28 27.12 -8.43
CA GLU A 539 32.25 27.18 -9.52
C GLU A 539 33.67 26.98 -9.01
N SER A 540 34.05 27.68 -7.93
CA SER A 540 35.34 27.44 -7.26
C SER A 540 35.52 25.98 -6.81
N HIS A 541 34.45 25.31 -6.39
CA HIS A 541 34.52 23.90 -5.99
C HIS A 541 34.60 22.95 -7.19
N ARG A 542 33.88 23.22 -8.28
CA ARG A 542 33.92 22.44 -9.53
C ARG A 542 35.28 22.56 -10.20
N ASP A 543 35.81 23.78 -10.22
CA ASP A 543 37.18 24.08 -10.62
C ASP A 543 38.15 23.23 -9.79
N LYS A 544 38.06 23.28 -8.46
CA LYS A 544 38.87 22.41 -7.57
C LYS A 544 38.74 20.91 -7.85
N THR A 545 37.59 20.42 -8.32
CA THR A 545 37.42 19.00 -8.67
C THR A 545 38.09 18.62 -10.00
N ARG A 546 38.43 19.61 -10.84
CA ARG A 546 39.18 19.41 -12.09
C ARG A 546 40.68 19.64 -11.93
N PHE A 547 41.14 20.14 -10.78
CA PHE A 547 42.58 20.27 -10.49
C PHE A 547 43.10 19.07 -9.71
N CYS A 548 44.24 18.53 -10.15
CA CYS A 548 44.93 17.47 -9.44
C CYS A 548 45.61 18.04 -8.19
N ALA A 549 45.38 17.44 -7.03
CA ALA A 549 45.97 17.90 -5.78
C ALA A 549 47.50 17.72 -5.70
N SER A 550 48.07 16.84 -6.54
CA SER A 550 49.51 16.60 -6.59
C SER A 550 50.25 17.82 -7.19
N PRO A 551 51.07 18.56 -6.42
CA PRO A 551 51.77 19.74 -6.90
C PRO A 551 52.58 19.56 -8.20
N PRO A 552 53.27 18.42 -8.43
CA PRO A 552 54.03 18.23 -9.68
C PRO A 552 53.17 17.87 -10.91
N CYS A 553 51.85 17.77 -10.79
CA CYS A 553 50.98 17.40 -11.91
C CYS A 553 50.67 18.62 -12.81
N SER A 554 50.66 18.45 -14.14
CA SER A 554 50.24 19.50 -15.08
C SER A 554 48.78 19.95 -14.87
N PHE A 555 47.94 19.05 -14.34
CA PHE A 555 46.56 19.36 -13.96
C PHE A 555 46.44 19.99 -12.57
N HIS A 556 47.54 20.27 -11.86
CA HIS A 556 47.46 20.99 -10.58
C HIS A 556 47.04 22.45 -10.77
N THR A 557 47.49 23.05 -11.88
CA THR A 557 47.21 24.44 -12.25
C THR A 557 46.34 24.56 -13.49
N ASN A 558 46.08 23.46 -14.20
CA ASN A 558 45.19 23.42 -15.36
C ASN A 558 44.02 22.44 -15.12
N PRO A 559 42.79 22.77 -15.50
CA PRO A 559 41.66 21.86 -15.33
C PRO A 559 41.85 20.62 -16.20
N SER A 560 41.65 19.44 -15.61
CA SER A 560 41.68 18.19 -16.35
C SER A 560 40.46 18.06 -17.27
N PRO A 561 40.64 17.57 -18.51
CA PRO A 561 39.52 17.27 -19.40
C PRO A 561 38.70 16.06 -18.91
N GLU A 562 39.31 15.19 -18.11
CA GLU A 562 38.72 13.97 -17.59
C GLU A 562 38.33 14.10 -16.11
N PRO A 563 37.31 13.38 -15.64
CA PRO A 563 36.95 13.34 -14.22
C PRO A 563 38.11 12.80 -13.37
N LEU A 564 38.46 13.53 -12.31
CA LEU A 564 39.53 13.15 -11.40
C LEU A 564 39.06 12.13 -10.35
N ARG A 565 39.97 11.27 -9.90
CA ARG A 565 39.74 10.27 -8.84
C ARG A 565 39.80 10.93 -7.47
N VAL A 566 38.77 10.74 -6.65
CA VAL A 566 38.76 11.27 -5.28
C VAL A 566 39.60 10.41 -4.32
N CYS A 567 40.29 11.04 -3.37
CA CYS A 567 41.00 10.32 -2.30
C CYS A 567 40.00 9.48 -1.48
N THR A 568 40.23 8.16 -1.36
CA THR A 568 39.32 7.26 -0.64
C THR A 568 39.29 7.48 0.88
N GLY A 569 40.36 8.10 1.43
CA GLY A 569 40.46 8.45 2.85
C GLY A 569 39.63 9.68 3.21
N CYS A 570 40.08 10.88 2.82
CA CYS A 570 39.42 12.14 3.21
C CYS A 570 38.24 12.52 2.31
N ARG A 571 38.17 12.01 1.08
CA ARG A 571 37.17 12.37 0.04
C ARG A 571 37.10 13.85 -0.33
N GLN A 572 38.11 14.65 0.00
CA GLN A 572 38.12 16.09 -0.27
C GLN A 572 39.04 16.54 -1.40
N ILE A 573 40.01 15.70 -1.80
CA ILE A 573 40.98 16.04 -2.85
C ILE A 573 40.97 15.03 -3.98
N TYR A 574 41.38 15.49 -5.16
CA TYR A 574 41.18 14.81 -6.44
C TYR A 574 42.51 14.59 -7.17
N TYR A 575 42.64 13.47 -7.87
CA TYR A 575 43.86 13.08 -8.58
C TYR A 575 43.56 12.55 -9.97
N CYS A 576 44.32 12.96 -10.98
CA CYS A 576 44.16 12.43 -12.34
C CYS A 576 44.58 10.95 -12.45
N SER A 577 45.38 10.47 -11.50
CA SER A 577 45.97 9.13 -11.54
C SER A 577 46.37 8.64 -10.15
N GLN A 578 46.50 7.32 -10.01
CA GLN A 578 46.99 6.71 -8.78
C GLN A 578 48.46 7.09 -8.48
N SER A 579 49.25 7.40 -9.51
CA SER A 579 50.62 7.90 -9.34
C SER A 579 50.62 9.28 -8.68
N CYS A 580 49.79 10.23 -9.14
CA CYS A 580 49.64 11.53 -8.51
C CYS A 580 49.15 11.43 -7.06
N GLN A 581 48.21 10.51 -6.78
CA GLN A 581 47.79 10.23 -5.41
C GLN A 581 48.96 9.75 -4.54
N LYS A 582 49.78 8.80 -5.02
CA LYS A 582 50.94 8.28 -4.27
C LYS A 582 52.00 9.35 -4.03
N LEU A 583 52.20 10.25 -5.00
CA LEU A 583 53.15 11.35 -4.88
C LEU A 583 52.71 12.35 -3.80
N ASP A 584 51.47 12.81 -3.87
CA ASP A 584 50.90 13.73 -2.88
C ASP A 584 50.80 13.08 -1.48
N TRP A 585 50.49 11.78 -1.43
CA TRP A 585 50.49 11.00 -0.19
C TRP A 585 51.84 11.05 0.53
N LYS A 586 52.94 10.90 -0.22
CA LYS A 586 54.32 11.02 0.31
C LYS A 586 54.70 12.45 0.64
N ALA A 587 54.18 13.43 -0.11
CA ALA A 587 54.48 14.85 0.06
C ALA A 587 53.83 15.48 1.31
N GLY A 588 52.94 14.76 1.99
CA GLY A 588 52.34 15.22 3.25
C GLY A 588 50.84 15.00 3.33
N HIS A 589 50.17 14.58 2.26
CA HIS A 589 48.74 14.32 2.35
C HIS A 589 48.40 13.19 3.34
N ARG A 590 49.31 12.25 3.60
CA ARG A 590 49.08 11.18 4.58
C ARG A 590 48.66 11.70 5.97
N THR A 591 49.26 12.79 6.45
CA THR A 591 48.95 13.39 7.75
C THR A 591 47.65 14.20 7.66
N SER A 592 47.51 15.08 6.67
CA SER A 592 46.31 15.92 6.51
C SER A 592 45.06 15.12 6.15
N CYS A 593 45.20 13.96 5.50
CA CYS A 593 44.09 13.08 5.15
C CYS A 593 43.29 12.66 6.38
N ARG A 594 43.97 12.34 7.50
CA ARG A 594 43.30 11.94 8.75
C ARG A 594 42.51 13.09 9.37
N GLU A 595 43.08 14.28 9.39
CA GLU A 595 42.43 15.49 9.92
C GLU A 595 41.20 15.90 9.09
N LEU A 596 41.32 15.79 7.76
CA LEU A 596 40.21 16.07 6.85
C LEU A 596 39.12 14.99 6.96
N ALA A 597 39.49 13.72 7.14
CA ALA A 597 38.55 12.64 7.35
C ALA A 597 37.76 12.81 8.67
N SER A 598 38.41 13.23 9.76
CA SER A 598 37.72 13.46 11.04
C SER A 598 36.73 14.63 10.96
N LYS A 599 37.10 15.72 10.26
CA LYS A 599 36.19 16.86 10.04
C LYS A 599 34.96 16.50 9.19
N GLY A 600 35.15 15.66 8.17
CA GLY A 600 34.03 15.16 7.34
C GLY A 600 33.10 14.16 8.05
N SER A 601 33.52 13.60 9.18
CA SER A 601 32.73 12.65 9.99
C SER A 601 31.77 13.33 10.97
N GLN A 602 32.12 14.54 11.44
CA GLN A 602 31.29 15.33 12.35
C GLN A 602 30.20 16.15 11.64
N GLN A 603 30.21 16.17 10.31
CA GLN A 603 29.22 16.83 9.46
C GLN A 603 28.20 15.88 8.82
N ARG A 604 28.23 14.58 9.17
CA ARG A 604 27.22 13.58 8.80
C ARG A 604 26.40 13.21 10.03
#